data_AF-A0A5D5W8H4-F1
#
_entry.id   AF-A0A5D5W8H4-F1
#
_cell.length_a   1.000
_cell.length_b   1.000
_cell.length_c   1.000
_cell.angle_alpha   90.00
_cell.angle_beta   90.00
_cell.angle_gamma   90.00
#
_symmetry.space_group_name_H-M   'P 1'
#
loop_
_entity.id
_entity.type
_entity.pdbx_description
1 polymer ?
#
loop_
_entity_poly.entity_id
_entity_poly.type
_entity_poly.pdbx_seq_one_letter_code
_entity_poly.pdbx_strand_id
1 'polypeptide(L)' 'MNLETPSQENLNFMLTEITTKLKMVNVGVFENLELDSVDYNALVDIYQLIKRKSTFSPREMQLFAEELRRVRK' A
#
# COMPACT_ATOMS: atom_id res chain seq x y z
N MET A 1 12.54 5.17 -10.35
CA MET A 1 11.08 5.04 -10.21
C MET A 1 10.45 6.40 -10.06
N ASN A 2 9.47 6.73 -10.89
CA ASN A 2 8.60 7.90 -10.70
C ASN A 2 7.21 7.38 -10.28
N LEU A 3 6.82 7.56 -9.01
CA LEU A 3 5.54 7.09 -8.49
C LEU A 3 4.35 7.91 -9.01
N GLU A 4 4.58 9.07 -9.62
CA GLU A 4 3.53 9.89 -10.24
C GLU A 4 3.00 9.28 -11.53
N THR A 5 3.71 8.32 -12.12
CA THR A 5 3.27 7.59 -13.31
C THR A 5 2.74 6.21 -12.90
N PRO A 6 1.44 5.93 -13.06
CA PRO A 6 0.90 4.61 -12.76
C PRO A 6 1.58 3.52 -13.59
N SER A 7 2.09 2.48 -12.93
CA SER A 7 2.68 1.30 -13.56
C SER A 7 2.56 0.09 -12.64
N GLN A 8 2.57 -1.12 -13.21
CA GLN A 8 2.54 -2.35 -12.42
C GLN A 8 3.77 -2.46 -11.50
N GLU A 9 4.93 -2.00 -11.97
CA GLU A 9 6.16 -1.98 -11.18
C GLU A 9 6.02 -1.07 -9.94
N ASN A 10 5.47 0.13 -10.12
CA ASN A 10 5.26 1.06 -9.03
C ASN A 10 4.19 0.57 -8.04
N LEU A 11 3.12 -0.06 -8.55
CA LEU A 11 2.09 -0.71 -7.74
C LEU A 11 2.72 -1.78 -6.83
N ASN A 12 3.46 -2.72 -7.42
CA ASN A 12 4.11 -3.80 -6.68
C ASN A 12 5.09 -3.25 -5.64
N PHE A 13 5.90 -2.27 -6.03
CA PHE A 13 6.84 -1.60 -5.12
C PHE A 13 6.14 -0.99 -3.90
N MET A 14 5.08 -0.20 -4.11
CA MET A 14 4.34 0.42 -3.01
C MET A 14 3.69 -0.62 -2.10
N LEU A 15 3.10 -1.68 -2.66
CA LEU A 15 2.50 -2.75 -1.88
C LEU A 15 3.54 -3.47 -1.02
N THR A 16 4.71 -3.78 -1.56
CA THR A 16 5.82 -4.39 -0.80
C THR A 16 6.29 -3.48 0.35
N GLU A 17 6.49 -2.19 0.08
CA GLU A 17 6.93 -1.24 1.10
C GLU A 17 5.89 -1.07 2.22
N ILE A 18 4.62 -0.89 1.86
CA ILE A 18 3.52 -0.74 2.82
C ILE A 18 3.40 -1.99 3.69
N THR A 19 3.33 -3.16 3.07
CA THR A 19 3.14 -4.42 3.80
C THR A 19 4.32 -4.74 4.72
N THR A 20 5.56 -4.50 4.27
CA THR A 20 6.77 -4.66 5.08
C THR A 20 6.73 -3.74 6.29
N LYS A 21 6.38 -2.46 6.09
CA LYS A 21 6.41 -1.45 7.14
C LYS A 21 5.29 -1.61 8.17
N LEU A 22 4.12 -2.10 7.73
CA LEU A 22 3.01 -2.49 8.60
C LEU A 22 3.15 -3.90 9.19
N LYS A 23 4.21 -4.63 8.84
CA LYS A 23 4.46 -6.02 9.28
C LYS A 23 3.25 -6.94 9.03
N MET A 24 2.62 -6.80 7.87
CA MET A 24 1.46 -7.61 7.51
C MET A 24 1.89 -9.06 7.26
N VAL A 25 1.23 -10.00 7.91
CA VAL A 25 1.48 -11.44 7.73
C VAL A 25 0.78 -12.04 6.51
N ASN A 26 -0.30 -11.41 6.04
CA ASN A 26 -1.12 -11.88 4.93
C ASN A 26 -0.86 -11.06 3.66
N VAL A 27 0.40 -11.01 3.20
CA VAL A 27 0.77 -10.25 1.99
C VAL A 27 0.29 -10.89 0.69
N GLY A 28 0.03 -12.20 0.69
CA GLY A 28 -0.45 -12.94 -0.48
C GLY A 28 -1.76 -12.41 -1.08
N VAL A 29 -2.54 -11.66 -0.29
CA VAL A 29 -3.76 -11.01 -0.79
C VAL A 29 -3.42 -9.90 -1.81
N PHE A 30 -2.19 -9.40 -1.85
CA PHE A 30 -1.74 -8.31 -2.73
C PHE A 30 -0.90 -8.77 -3.92
N GLU A 31 -0.46 -10.04 -3.96
CA GLU A 31 0.47 -10.56 -4.98
C GLU A 31 -0.08 -10.58 -6.41
N ASN A 32 -1.41 -10.56 -6.58
CA ASN A 32 -2.08 -10.61 -7.88
C ASN A 32 -2.93 -9.36 -8.16
N LEU A 33 -2.64 -8.24 -7.48
CA LEU A 33 -3.34 -6.99 -7.77
C LEU A 33 -2.81 -6.39 -9.07
N GLU A 34 -3.72 -6.21 -10.02
CA GLU A 34 -3.45 -5.51 -11.27
C GLU A 34 -3.70 -4.02 -11.12
N LEU A 35 -2.94 -3.20 -11.84
CA LEU A 35 -3.07 -1.75 -11.83
C LEU A 35 -4.52 -1.25 -12.01
N ASP A 36 -5.28 -1.89 -12.91
CA ASP A 36 -6.65 -1.47 -13.21
C ASP A 36 -7.63 -1.78 -12.07
N SER A 37 -7.33 -2.79 -11.24
CA SER A 37 -8.13 -3.22 -10.08
C SER A 37 -7.90 -2.39 -8.81
N VAL A 38 -7.02 -1.39 -8.88
CA VAL A 38 -6.58 -0.60 -7.72
C VAL A 38 -6.80 0.89 -8.00
N ASP A 39 -7.24 1.63 -6.98
CA ASP A 39 -7.15 3.08 -6.96
C ASP A 39 -5.69 3.47 -6.68
N TYR A 40 -4.93 3.67 -7.76
CA TYR A 40 -3.51 3.98 -7.67
C TYR A 40 -3.24 5.27 -6.89
N ASN A 41 -4.10 6.29 -6.98
CA ASN A 41 -3.91 7.55 -6.27
C ASN A 41 -4.09 7.36 -4.76
N ALA A 42 -5.14 6.65 -4.35
CA ALA A 42 -5.34 6.31 -2.95
C ALA A 42 -4.18 5.48 -2.38
N LEU A 43 -3.60 4.57 -3.18
CA LEU A 43 -2.41 3.81 -2.78
C LEU A 43 -1.19 4.71 -2.56
N VAL A 44 -0.96 5.66 -3.48
CA VAL A 44 0.15 6.63 -3.37
C VAL A 44 -0.01 7.47 -2.10
N ASP A 45 -1.22 7.93 -1.78
CA ASP A 45 -1.48 8.70 -0.56
C ASP A 45 -1.16 7.89 0.71
N ILE A 46 -1.60 6.63 0.77
CA ILE A 46 -1.27 5.72 1.88
C ILE A 46 0.25 5.51 1.96
N TYR A 47 0.91 5.26 0.83
CA TYR A 47 2.37 5.10 0.78
C TYR A 47 3.10 6.33 1.33
N GLN A 48 2.68 7.53 0.93
CA GLN A 48 3.29 8.79 1.39
C GLN A 48 3.13 8.99 2.90
N LEU A 49 1.96 8.68 3.46
CA LEU A 49 1.71 8.73 4.90
C LEU A 49 2.60 7.74 5.66
N ILE A 50 2.68 6.50 5.15
CA ILE A 50 3.47 5.44 5.77
C ILE A 50 4.97 5.75 5.67
N LYS A 51 5.44 6.36 4.57
CA LYS A 51 6.85 6.72 4.38
C LYS A 51 7.33 7.76 5.40
N ARG A 52 6.48 8.71 5.79
CA ARG A 52 6.83 9.83 6.70
C ARG A 52 7.09 9.41 8.15
N LYS A 53 6.59 8.26 8.59
CA LYS A 53 6.75 7.75 9.96
C LYS A 53 7.66 6.53 10.00
N SER A 54 8.45 6.38 11.07
CA SER A 54 9.32 5.21 11.27
C SER A 54 8.60 4.05 11.97
N THR A 55 7.66 4.35 12.86
CA THR A 55 6.91 3.37 13.65
C THR A 55 5.42 3.71 13.66
N PHE A 56 4.59 2.68 13.88
CA PHE A 56 3.15 2.78 13.96
C PHE A 56 2.65 2.05 15.21
N SER A 57 1.69 2.66 15.89
CA SER A 57 0.95 1.98 16.95
C SER A 57 0.08 0.86 16.35
N PRO A 58 -0.33 -0.14 17.16
CA PRO A 58 -1.23 -1.21 16.69
C PRO A 58 -2.53 -0.67 16.07
N ARG A 59 -3.08 0.41 16.63
CA ARG A 59 -4.29 1.06 16.10
C ARG A 59 -4.04 1.68 14.73
N GLU A 60 -2.92 2.36 14.52
CA GLU A 60 -2.57 2.91 13.20
C GLU A 60 -2.37 1.79 12.17
N MET A 61 -1.70 0.70 12.56
CA MET A 61 -1.53 -0.46 11.66
C MET A 61 -2.88 -1.04 11.22
N GLN A 62 -3.84 -1.15 12.14
CA GLN A 62 -5.20 -1.59 11.82
C GLN A 62 -5.90 -0.64 10.86
N LEU A 63 -5.84 0.67 11.13
CA LEU A 63 -6.45 1.69 10.27
C LEU A 63 -5.85 1.65 8.85
N PHE A 64 -4.52 1.59 8.71
CA PHE A 64 -3.89 1.49 7.39
C PHE A 64 -4.24 0.18 6.67
N ALA A 65 -4.37 -0.93 7.39
CA ALA A 65 -4.80 -2.19 6.79
C ALA A 65 -6.25 -2.14 6.29
N GLU A 66 -7.13 -1.42 6.98
CA GLU A 66 -8.51 -1.15 6.53
C GLU A 66 -8.53 -0.26 5.29
N GLU A 67 -7.78 0.85 5.31
CA GLU A 67 -7.68 1.75 4.16
C GLU A 67 -7.11 1.03 2.94
N LEU A 68 -6.07 0.22 3.11
CA LEU A 68 -5.46 -0.56 2.01
C LEU A 68 -6.45 -1.56 1.37
N ARG A 69 -7.45 -2.05 2.11
CA ARG A 69 -8.52 -2.86 1.54
C ARG A 69 -9.49 -2.04 0.68
N ARG A 70 -9.72 -0.77 1.04
CA ARG A 70 -10.60 0.16 0.29
C ARG A 70 -9.99 0.64 -1.03
N VAL A 71 -8.67 0.56 -1.17
CA VAL A 71 -7.96 0.91 -2.43
C VAL A 71 -8.34 -0.04 -3.57
N ARG A 72 -8.82 -1.25 -3.26
CA ARG A 72 -9.29 -2.19 -4.29
C ARG A 72 -10.63 -1.72 -4.84
N LYS A 73 -10.75 -1.69 -6.17
CA LYS A 73 -12.01 -1.37 -6.86
C LYS A 73 -12.97 -2.55 -6.86
#